data_AF-A0A7W0V6U3-F1
#
_entry.id   AF-A0A7W0V6U3-F1
#
_cell.length_a   1.000
_cell.length_b   1.000
_cell.length_c   1.000
_cell.angle_alpha   90.00
_cell.angle_beta   90.00
_cell.angle_gamma   90.00
#
_symmetry.space_group_name_H-M   'P 1'
#
loop_
_entity.id
_entity.type
_entity.pdbx_description
1 polymer ?
#
loop_
_entity_poly.entity_id
_entity_poly.type
_entity_poly.pdbx_seq_one_letter_code
_entity_poly.pdbx_strand_id
1 'polypeptide(L)'
;MKRNADRSREWMALCRGVLLGVLVGALGVSHATDVNAQATPAPSARDVPAPEECQIAPRPFPLFPAGVGQRAAATPAPVATPPAPPFTPPAGDPADTETVAAVTATVREALACRNAGEPLRAYSLFTQDMIVALYGGPATIDPELRRAVVEGPTPIPRARRLAIVAIDDVVILPDGRTGAVVATETARRTFRDYLIFEQDPASGRWLIDESVPLA
;
A
#
# COMPACT_ATOMS: atom_id res chain seq x y z
N MET A 1 8.54 -9.75 -18.68
CA MET A 1 8.86 -9.70 -17.24
C MET A 1 9.96 -8.71 -16.83
N LYS A 2 10.95 -8.35 -17.67
CA LYS A 2 11.92 -7.26 -17.35
C LYS A 2 11.26 -5.92 -16.97
N ARG A 3 10.10 -5.59 -17.58
CA ARG A 3 9.32 -4.37 -17.29
C ARG A 3 8.69 -4.32 -15.89
N ASN A 4 8.39 -5.46 -15.26
CA ASN A 4 7.86 -5.48 -13.89
C ASN A 4 8.98 -5.33 -12.84
N ALA A 5 10.16 -5.87 -13.14
CA ALA A 5 11.35 -5.71 -12.29
C ALA A 5 11.97 -4.29 -12.36
N ASP A 6 11.80 -3.57 -13.49
CA ASP A 6 12.19 -2.15 -13.57
C ASP A 6 11.13 -1.21 -12.96
N ARG A 7 9.83 -1.56 -12.96
CA ARG A 7 8.77 -0.76 -12.31
C ARG A 7 8.67 -0.96 -10.80
N SER A 8 9.10 -2.10 -10.25
CA SER A 8 9.26 -2.27 -8.80
C SER A 8 10.43 -1.45 -8.23
N ARG A 9 11.42 -1.12 -9.06
CA ARG A 9 12.51 -0.20 -8.73
C ARG A 9 12.08 1.27 -8.67
N GLU A 10 11.01 1.66 -9.37
CA GLU A 10 10.45 3.01 -9.30
C GLU A 10 9.78 3.30 -7.95
N TRP A 11 9.31 2.26 -7.23
CA TRP A 11 8.88 2.39 -5.84
C TRP A 11 10.05 2.69 -4.88
N MET A 12 11.26 2.25 -5.20
CA MET A 12 12.46 2.40 -4.35
C MET A 12 13.24 3.69 -4.62
N ALA A 13 13.08 4.32 -5.79
CA ALA A 13 13.78 5.56 -6.15
C ALA A 13 13.39 6.80 -5.31
N LEU A 14 12.35 6.70 -4.46
CA LEU A 14 11.92 7.77 -3.54
C LEU A 14 12.76 7.87 -2.25
N CYS A 15 13.74 6.97 -2.04
CA CYS A 15 14.64 6.94 -0.88
C CYS A 15 15.80 7.95 -0.93
N ARG A 16 16.02 8.66 -2.04
CA ARG A 16 17.15 9.59 -2.19
C ARG A 16 16.70 11.05 -2.13
N GLY A 17 17.03 11.75 -1.04
CA GLY A 17 16.99 13.21 -1.00
C GLY A 17 16.97 13.80 0.41
N VAL A 18 18.17 13.96 0.98
CA VAL A 18 18.48 14.68 2.22
C VAL A 18 18.55 16.20 1.95
N LEU A 19 18.30 17.01 3.01
CA LEU A 19 18.90 18.32 3.37
C LEU A 19 17.82 19.37 3.78
N LEU A 20 17.71 19.86 5.03
CA LEU A 20 18.51 20.74 5.90
C LEU A 20 18.17 22.25 5.78
N GLY A 21 17.80 22.88 6.91
CA GLY A 21 17.69 24.34 7.15
C GLY A 21 16.26 24.90 7.10
N VAL A 22 15.78 25.84 7.92
CA VAL A 22 16.36 26.78 8.90
C VAL A 22 15.23 27.22 9.87
N LEU A 23 15.57 27.52 11.13
CA LEU A 23 14.71 28.07 12.18
C LEU A 23 15.23 29.46 12.59
N VAL A 24 14.44 30.53 12.45
CA VAL A 24 14.41 31.83 13.19
C VAL A 24 13.14 32.55 12.68
N GLY A 25 12.16 33.11 13.41
CA GLY A 25 12.05 33.66 14.76
C GLY A 25 11.65 35.15 14.66
N ALA A 26 10.40 35.53 14.95
CA ALA A 26 10.01 36.86 15.48
C ALA A 26 8.50 36.96 15.75
N LEU A 27 8.16 37.42 16.96
CA LEU A 27 6.83 37.71 17.49
C LEU A 27 6.30 39.06 16.96
N GLY A 28 5.00 39.12 16.65
CA GLY A 28 4.25 40.36 16.44
C GLY A 28 2.79 40.14 16.79
N VAL A 29 2.28 40.84 17.81
CA VAL A 29 0.87 40.80 18.23
C VAL A 29 0.12 41.91 17.51
N SER A 30 -0.89 41.56 16.72
CA SER A 30 -1.86 42.50 16.14
C SER A 30 -3.26 42.09 16.57
N HIS A 31 -3.99 43.02 17.19
CA HIS A 31 -5.42 42.89 17.45
C HIS A 31 -6.19 43.27 16.19
N ALA A 32 -6.99 42.36 15.64
CA ALA A 32 -7.92 42.65 14.56
C ALA A 32 -9.32 42.14 14.94
N THR A 33 -10.30 43.01 14.72
CA THR A 33 -11.75 42.77 14.84
C THR A 33 -12.22 41.86 13.70
N ASP A 34 -12.82 40.71 14.00
CA ASP A 34 -13.37 39.82 12.97
C ASP A 34 -14.86 40.05 12.72
N VAL A 35 -15.10 40.57 11.51
CA VAL A 35 -16.28 40.41 10.68
C VAL A 35 -16.70 38.94 10.67
N ASN A 36 -18.01 38.68 10.73
CA ASN A 36 -18.59 37.35 10.66
C ASN A 36 -18.37 36.77 9.24
N ALA A 37 -17.17 36.24 9.00
CA ALA A 37 -16.82 35.53 7.78
C ALA A 37 -17.62 34.21 7.78
N GLN A 38 -18.54 34.08 6.83
CA GLN A 38 -19.13 32.79 6.51
C GLN A 38 -17.98 31.83 6.16
N ALA A 39 -17.73 30.88 7.05
CA ALA A 39 -16.71 29.87 6.86
C ALA A 39 -16.99 29.14 5.53
N THR A 40 -16.14 29.38 4.54
CA THR A 40 -15.99 28.48 3.41
C THR A 40 -15.71 27.08 3.99
N PRO A 41 -16.37 26.00 3.53
CA PRO A 41 -16.02 24.65 3.96
C PRO A 41 -14.51 24.49 3.83
N ALA A 42 -13.84 24.20 4.95
CA ALA A 42 -12.41 23.90 4.89
C ALA A 42 -12.23 22.76 3.87
N PRO A 43 -11.23 22.81 2.99
CA PRO A 43 -10.92 21.70 2.11
C PRO A 43 -10.86 20.44 2.98
N SER A 44 -11.64 19.42 2.63
CA SER A 44 -11.71 18.16 3.36
C SER A 44 -10.29 17.70 3.64
N ALA A 45 -9.95 17.53 4.92
CA ALA A 45 -8.63 17.12 5.31
C ALA A 45 -8.31 15.80 4.59
N ARG A 46 -7.19 15.78 3.86
CA ARG A 46 -6.71 14.59 3.15
C ARG A 46 -6.74 13.38 4.08
N ASP A 47 -7.36 12.29 3.64
CA ASP A 47 -7.47 11.06 4.41
C ASP A 47 -6.12 10.32 4.42
N VAL A 48 -5.31 10.61 5.44
CA VAL A 48 -3.97 10.04 5.61
C VAL A 48 -4.00 9.14 6.84
N PRO A 49 -4.01 7.80 6.67
CA PRO A 49 -3.89 6.88 7.80
C PRO A 49 -2.65 7.20 8.65
N ALA A 50 -2.87 7.44 9.93
CA ALA A 50 -1.84 7.76 10.89
C ALA A 50 -0.96 6.52 11.18
N PRO A 51 0.35 6.68 11.41
CA PRO A 51 1.22 5.56 11.81
C PRO A 51 0.69 4.74 12.98
N GLU A 52 0.03 5.40 13.93
CA GLU A 52 -0.54 4.81 15.14
C GLU A 52 -1.77 3.94 14.85
N GLU A 53 -2.34 3.98 13.64
CA GLU A 53 -3.41 3.06 13.23
C GLU A 53 -2.86 1.67 12.84
N CYS A 54 -1.54 1.50 12.72
CA CYS A 54 -0.92 0.21 12.47
C CYS A 54 -0.86 -0.64 13.74
N GLN A 55 -1.80 -1.57 13.90
CA GLN A 55 -1.93 -2.38 15.12
C GLN A 55 -1.58 -3.85 14.90
N ILE A 56 -1.62 -4.33 13.66
CA ILE A 56 -1.32 -5.72 13.32
C ILE A 56 0.11 -6.12 13.72
N ALA A 57 0.25 -7.32 14.30
CA ALA A 57 1.54 -7.87 14.66
C ALA A 57 2.43 -8.04 13.40
N PRO A 58 3.76 -7.84 13.51
CA PRO A 58 4.65 -8.02 12.38
C PRO A 58 4.70 -9.47 11.92
N ARG A 59 4.76 -9.67 10.60
CA ARG A 59 4.98 -10.98 10.00
C ARG A 59 6.35 -11.50 10.41
N PRO A 60 6.51 -12.81 10.68
CA PRO A 60 7.82 -13.39 10.92
C PRO A 60 8.80 -13.11 9.78
N PHE A 61 10.07 -12.89 10.14
CA PHE A 61 11.16 -12.76 9.19
C PHE A 61 12.17 -13.90 9.40
N PRO A 62 12.65 -14.58 8.34
CA PRO A 62 12.46 -14.30 6.91
C PRO A 62 11.03 -14.53 6.41
N LEU A 63 10.58 -13.73 5.43
CA LEU A 63 9.21 -13.78 4.85
C LEU A 63 8.87 -15.10 4.14
N PHE A 64 9.87 -15.93 3.88
CA PHE A 64 9.74 -17.21 3.21
C PHE A 64 10.30 -18.29 4.13
N PRO A 65 9.45 -19.18 4.67
CA PRO A 65 9.90 -20.40 5.32
C PRO A 65 10.80 -21.20 4.36
N ALA A 66 11.70 -22.02 4.92
CA ALA A 66 12.51 -22.92 4.13
C ALA A 66 11.61 -23.81 3.25
N GLY A 67 11.89 -23.87 1.94
CA GLY A 67 11.10 -24.63 0.96
C GLY A 67 9.97 -23.85 0.26
N VAL A 68 9.61 -22.65 0.72
CA VAL A 68 8.61 -21.79 0.06
C VAL A 68 9.28 -20.87 -0.95
N GLY A 69 8.73 -20.77 -2.16
CA GLY A 69 9.24 -19.85 -3.20
C GLY A 69 10.56 -20.28 -3.85
N GLN A 70 10.97 -21.54 -3.70
CA GLN A 70 12.07 -22.13 -4.47
C GLN A 70 11.61 -22.48 -5.90
N ARG A 71 11.07 -21.51 -6.65
CA ARG A 71 11.10 -21.68 -8.11
C ARG A 71 12.57 -21.55 -8.50
N ALA A 72 13.19 -22.66 -8.90
CA ALA A 72 14.46 -22.61 -9.61
C ALA A 72 14.32 -21.53 -10.69
N ALA A 73 15.29 -20.62 -10.77
CA ALA A 73 15.34 -19.65 -11.84
C ALA A 73 15.50 -20.41 -13.16
N ALA A 74 14.39 -20.86 -13.75
CA ALA A 74 14.36 -21.23 -15.14
C ALA A 74 14.53 -19.92 -15.89
N THR A 75 15.70 -19.71 -16.48
CA THR A 75 15.94 -18.60 -17.41
C THR A 75 14.86 -18.67 -18.48
N PRO A 76 13.87 -17.76 -18.51
CA PRO A 76 12.88 -17.77 -19.57
C PRO A 76 13.64 -17.39 -20.85
N ALA A 77 13.51 -18.20 -21.90
CA ALA A 77 13.87 -17.75 -23.23
C ALA A 77 13.11 -16.43 -23.50
N PRO A 78 13.75 -15.39 -24.07
CA PRO A 78 13.08 -14.12 -24.33
C PRO A 78 12.02 -14.32 -25.40
N VAL A 79 10.78 -14.60 -24.99
CA VAL A 79 9.60 -14.48 -25.84
C VAL A 79 9.20 -13.02 -25.80
N ALA A 80 9.11 -12.39 -26.97
CA ALA A 80 8.49 -11.08 -27.10
C ALA A 80 7.01 -11.23 -26.76
N THR A 81 6.65 -10.97 -25.50
CA THR A 81 5.25 -10.91 -25.08
C THR A 81 4.63 -9.65 -25.71
N PRO A 82 3.55 -9.77 -26.50
CA PRO A 82 2.77 -8.62 -26.92
C PRO A 82 2.36 -7.78 -25.69
N PRO A 83 2.08 -6.47 -25.85
CA PRO A 83 1.47 -5.69 -24.78
C PRO A 83 0.22 -6.43 -24.29
N ALA A 84 0.14 -6.69 -22.99
CA ALA A 84 -1.09 -7.23 -22.41
C ALA A 84 -2.22 -6.21 -22.65
N PRO A 85 -3.45 -6.67 -22.95
CA PRO A 85 -4.59 -5.77 -23.03
C PRO A 85 -4.77 -5.00 -21.70
N PRO A 86 -5.40 -3.81 -21.71
CA PRO A 86 -5.71 -3.10 -20.49
C PRO A 86 -6.53 -4.00 -19.56
N PHE A 87 -6.15 -4.05 -18.29
CA PHE A 87 -6.87 -4.82 -17.29
C PHE A 87 -8.26 -4.23 -17.11
N THR A 88 -9.28 -5.08 -17.16
CA THR A 88 -10.66 -4.73 -16.83
C THR A 88 -11.00 -5.48 -15.55
N PRO A 89 -11.41 -4.79 -14.47
CA PRO A 89 -11.91 -5.43 -13.26
C PRO A 89 -12.96 -6.51 -13.59
N PRO A 90 -12.83 -7.72 -13.04
CA PRO A 90 -13.84 -8.75 -13.21
C PRO A 90 -15.20 -8.28 -12.68
N ALA A 91 -16.28 -8.72 -13.32
CA ALA A 91 -17.62 -8.50 -12.80
C ALA A 91 -17.83 -9.34 -11.53
N GLY A 92 -18.61 -8.81 -10.60
CA GLY A 92 -19.02 -9.46 -9.36
C GLY A 92 -20.30 -8.83 -8.81
N ASP A 93 -20.87 -9.45 -7.80
CA ASP A 93 -22.04 -8.92 -7.10
C ASP A 93 -21.59 -7.83 -6.09
N PRO A 94 -22.35 -6.75 -5.87
CA PRO A 94 -22.00 -5.77 -4.86
C PRO A 94 -21.82 -6.42 -3.48
N ALA A 95 -20.72 -6.10 -2.79
CA ALA A 95 -20.47 -6.59 -1.44
C ALA A 95 -21.43 -5.94 -0.42
N ASP A 96 -21.72 -6.67 0.66
CA ASP A 96 -22.49 -6.12 1.77
C ASP A 96 -21.70 -5.08 2.57
N THR A 97 -22.40 -4.32 3.42
CA THR A 97 -21.78 -3.22 4.17
C THR A 97 -20.70 -3.68 5.15
N GLU A 98 -20.82 -4.91 5.67
CA GLU A 98 -19.84 -5.48 6.59
C GLU A 98 -18.53 -5.80 5.85
N THR A 99 -18.63 -6.42 4.68
CA THR A 99 -17.51 -6.73 3.81
C THR A 99 -16.81 -5.46 3.33
N VAL A 100 -17.57 -4.46 2.89
CA VAL A 100 -17.02 -3.15 2.49
C VAL A 100 -16.24 -2.51 3.64
N ALA A 101 -16.78 -2.52 4.85
CA ALA A 101 -16.11 -1.97 6.02
C ALA A 101 -14.81 -2.74 6.35
N ALA A 102 -14.84 -4.07 6.26
CA ALA A 102 -13.71 -4.93 6.59
C ALA A 102 -12.53 -4.78 5.59
N VAL A 103 -12.80 -4.75 4.28
CA VAL A 103 -11.74 -4.51 3.28
C VAL A 103 -11.22 -3.08 3.36
N THR A 104 -12.09 -2.10 3.65
CA THR A 104 -11.69 -0.71 3.89
C THR A 104 -10.74 -0.59 5.08
N ALA A 105 -11.06 -1.25 6.20
CA ALA A 105 -10.21 -1.28 7.37
C ALA A 105 -8.85 -1.94 7.08
N THR A 106 -8.85 -3.01 6.28
CA THR A 106 -7.62 -3.71 5.85
C THR A 106 -6.71 -2.81 5.03
N VAL A 107 -7.26 -2.08 4.05
CA VAL A 107 -6.49 -1.11 3.24
C VAL A 107 -5.95 0.01 4.13
N ARG A 108 -6.78 0.56 5.02
CA ARG A 108 -6.37 1.62 5.95
C ARG A 108 -5.22 1.19 6.85
N GLU A 109 -5.32 0.01 7.46
CA GLU A 109 -4.27 -0.53 8.33
C GLU A 109 -2.97 -0.80 7.54
N ALA A 110 -3.07 -1.30 6.31
CA ALA A 110 -1.89 -1.55 5.46
C ALA A 110 -1.14 -0.24 5.14
N LEU A 111 -1.88 0.81 4.83
CA LEU A 111 -1.32 2.14 4.58
C LEU A 111 -0.79 2.79 5.86
N ALA A 112 -1.45 2.60 7.00
CA ALA A 112 -0.96 3.05 8.29
C ALA A 112 0.41 2.42 8.61
N CYS A 113 0.54 1.09 8.43
CA CYS A 113 1.81 0.39 8.65
C CYS A 113 2.91 0.84 7.70
N ARG A 114 2.55 1.14 6.44
CA ARG A 114 3.49 1.74 5.49
C ARG A 114 3.90 3.15 5.90
N ASN A 115 2.96 3.98 6.35
CA ASN A 115 3.22 5.33 6.84
C ASN A 115 4.05 5.33 8.14
N ALA A 116 3.96 4.27 8.95
CA ALA A 116 4.80 4.02 10.12
C ALA A 116 6.22 3.53 9.78
N GLY A 117 6.47 3.14 8.52
CA GLY A 117 7.74 2.54 8.11
C GLY A 117 7.94 1.13 8.68
N GLU A 118 6.85 0.39 8.89
CA GLU A 118 6.85 -0.96 9.46
C GLU A 118 6.53 -2.00 8.37
N PRO A 119 7.49 -2.39 7.51
CA PRO A 119 7.20 -3.24 6.35
C PRO A 119 6.67 -4.63 6.75
N LEU A 120 7.17 -5.22 7.83
CA LEU A 120 6.69 -6.55 8.27
C LEU A 120 5.25 -6.53 8.77
N ARG A 121 4.81 -5.42 9.40
CA ARG A 121 3.40 -5.26 9.78
C ARG A 121 2.53 -5.03 8.56
N ALA A 122 2.98 -4.21 7.61
CA ALA A 122 2.29 -4.06 6.34
C ALA A 122 2.13 -5.43 5.64
N TYR A 123 3.19 -6.24 5.56
CA TYR A 123 3.13 -7.57 4.94
C TYR A 123 2.29 -8.60 5.68
N SER A 124 1.94 -8.38 6.95
CA SER A 124 0.96 -9.22 7.65
C SER A 124 -0.44 -9.12 7.06
N LEU A 125 -0.75 -8.05 6.31
CA LEU A 125 -2.04 -7.81 5.67
C LEU A 125 -2.11 -8.32 4.23
N PHE A 126 -1.12 -9.10 3.78
CA PHE A 126 -1.09 -9.72 2.46
C PHE A 126 -1.14 -11.24 2.58
N THR A 127 -1.65 -11.95 1.59
CA THR A 127 -1.53 -13.42 1.55
C THR A 127 -0.07 -13.82 1.34
N GLN A 128 0.29 -15.07 1.64
CA GLN A 128 1.64 -15.55 1.35
C GLN A 128 1.91 -15.59 -0.16
N ASP A 129 0.89 -15.92 -0.96
CA ASP A 129 0.99 -15.97 -2.42
C ASP A 129 1.25 -14.57 -3.00
N MET A 130 0.62 -13.52 -2.46
CA MET A 130 0.94 -12.15 -2.83
C MET A 130 2.39 -11.77 -2.52
N ILE A 131 2.91 -12.16 -1.34
CA ILE A 131 4.31 -11.92 -0.98
C ILE A 131 5.27 -12.68 -1.91
N VAL A 132 4.92 -13.91 -2.29
CA VAL A 132 5.68 -14.67 -3.32
C VAL A 132 5.60 -13.98 -4.68
N ALA A 133 4.45 -13.46 -5.08
CA ALA A 133 4.28 -12.75 -6.35
C ALA A 133 5.09 -11.44 -6.40
N LEU A 134 5.13 -10.69 -5.30
CA LEU A 134 5.87 -9.45 -5.17
C LEU A 134 7.39 -9.65 -5.23
N TYR A 135 7.89 -10.67 -4.52
CA TYR A 135 9.33 -10.84 -4.35
C TYR A 135 9.92 -12.03 -5.09
N GLY A 136 9.16 -12.94 -5.69
CA GLY A 136 9.67 -14.09 -6.43
C GLY A 136 10.36 -15.20 -5.61
N GLY A 137 10.57 -15.01 -4.29
CA GLY A 137 11.17 -15.98 -3.38
C GLY A 137 12.29 -15.43 -2.46
N PRO A 138 12.96 -16.30 -1.66
CA PRO A 138 13.98 -15.88 -0.69
C PRO A 138 15.20 -15.17 -1.30
N ALA A 139 15.63 -15.60 -2.50
CA ALA A 139 16.81 -15.07 -3.18
C ALA A 139 16.60 -13.66 -3.79
N THR A 140 15.35 -13.22 -3.84
CA THR A 140 14.90 -12.02 -4.55
C THR A 140 14.26 -11.00 -3.62
N ILE A 141 14.27 -11.26 -2.30
CA ILE A 141 14.01 -10.22 -1.30
C ILE A 141 15.05 -9.10 -1.47
N ASP A 142 14.54 -7.88 -1.60
CA ASP A 142 15.37 -6.70 -1.77
C ASP A 142 16.30 -6.47 -0.55
N PRO A 143 17.61 -6.23 -0.75
CA PRO A 143 18.53 -5.88 0.33
C PRO A 143 18.10 -4.68 1.17
N GLU A 144 17.40 -3.70 0.59
CA GLU A 144 16.82 -2.55 1.28
C GLU A 144 15.70 -2.97 2.23
N LEU A 145 14.84 -3.92 1.83
CA LEU A 145 13.84 -4.47 2.74
C LEU A 145 14.51 -5.17 3.92
N ARG A 146 15.54 -5.98 3.68
CA ARG A 146 16.31 -6.62 4.74
C ARG A 146 16.94 -5.58 5.68
N ARG A 147 17.51 -4.50 5.13
CA ARG A 147 18.06 -3.39 5.90
C ARG A 147 16.99 -2.72 6.77
N ALA A 148 15.84 -2.38 6.19
CA ALA A 148 14.74 -1.75 6.92
C ALA A 148 14.24 -2.61 8.09
N VAL A 149 14.20 -3.93 7.91
CA VAL A 149 13.86 -4.86 9.00
C VAL A 149 14.89 -4.82 10.12
N VAL A 150 16.19 -4.74 9.80
CA VAL A 150 17.28 -4.70 10.79
C VAL A 150 17.36 -3.35 11.50
N GLU A 151 17.17 -2.25 10.78
CA GLU A 151 17.20 -0.88 11.33
C GLU A 151 15.97 -0.57 12.18
N GLY A 152 14.86 -1.27 11.94
CA GLY A 152 13.60 -1.07 12.66
C GLY A 152 12.72 0.03 12.06
N PRO A 153 11.54 0.27 12.66
CA PRO A 153 10.54 1.16 12.10
C PRO A 153 11.02 2.62 12.09
N THR A 154 10.87 3.28 10.94
CA THR A 154 11.15 4.71 10.80
C THR A 154 9.92 5.39 10.18
N PRO A 155 9.14 6.15 10.97
CA PRO A 155 7.93 6.79 10.47
C PRO A 155 8.19 7.68 9.26
N ILE A 156 7.36 7.53 8.23
CA ILE A 156 7.45 8.35 7.03
C ILE A 156 7.01 9.78 7.38
N PRO A 157 7.80 10.82 7.00
CA PRO A 157 7.42 12.20 7.22
C PRO A 157 6.04 12.51 6.62
N ARG A 158 5.22 13.31 7.32
CA ARG A 158 3.82 13.60 6.93
C ARG A 158 3.65 14.00 5.47
N ALA A 159 4.57 14.81 4.93
CA ALA A 159 4.55 15.27 3.54
C ALA A 159 4.75 14.15 2.48
N ARG A 160 5.25 12.98 2.90
CA ARG A 160 5.51 11.82 2.04
C ARG A 160 4.59 10.62 2.31
N ARG A 161 3.65 10.75 3.26
CA ARG A 161 2.71 9.68 3.58
C ARG A 161 1.73 9.44 2.43
N LEU A 162 1.31 8.19 2.29
CA LEU A 162 0.21 7.83 1.41
C LEU A 162 -1.11 8.25 2.04
N ALA A 163 -1.98 8.82 1.20
CA ALA A 163 -3.38 9.08 1.52
C ALA A 163 -4.29 8.13 0.74
N ILE A 164 -5.46 7.86 1.29
CA ILE A 164 -6.58 7.22 0.59
C ILE A 164 -7.34 8.32 -0.15
N VAL A 165 -7.55 8.14 -1.45
CA VAL A 165 -8.44 8.98 -2.24
C VAL A 165 -9.84 8.39 -2.24
N ALA A 166 -9.94 7.09 -2.55
CA ALA A 166 -11.19 6.36 -2.64
C ALA A 166 -10.97 4.86 -2.52
N ILE A 167 -12.00 4.16 -2.06
CA ILE A 167 -12.15 2.71 -2.12
C ILE A 167 -13.55 2.48 -2.68
N ASP A 168 -13.61 2.10 -3.94
CA ASP A 168 -14.83 2.01 -4.74
C ASP A 168 -15.02 0.58 -5.28
N ASP A 169 -16.19 0.33 -5.84
CA ASP A 169 -16.50 -0.89 -6.61
C ASP A 169 -16.17 -2.19 -5.86
N VAL A 170 -16.53 -2.25 -4.56
CA VAL A 170 -16.33 -3.44 -3.76
C VAL A 170 -17.33 -4.51 -4.18
N VAL A 171 -16.81 -5.60 -4.75
CA VAL A 171 -17.61 -6.69 -5.33
C VAL A 171 -17.17 -8.05 -4.82
N ILE A 172 -18.12 -8.97 -4.66
CA ILE A 172 -17.88 -10.39 -4.45
C ILE A 172 -17.72 -11.06 -5.81
N LEU A 173 -16.57 -11.69 -6.02
CA LEU A 173 -16.23 -12.40 -7.24
C LEU A 173 -16.86 -13.80 -7.25
N PRO A 174 -17.02 -14.44 -8.43
CA PRO A 174 -17.60 -15.78 -8.54
C PRO A 174 -16.87 -16.88 -7.75
N ASP A 175 -15.59 -16.66 -7.42
CA ASP A 175 -14.78 -17.57 -6.61
C ASP A 175 -14.88 -17.30 -5.10
N GLY A 176 -15.71 -16.34 -4.68
CA GLY A 176 -15.93 -15.95 -3.29
C GLY A 176 -14.93 -14.93 -2.74
N ARG A 177 -13.88 -14.56 -3.50
CA ARG A 177 -12.97 -13.47 -3.11
C ARG A 177 -13.65 -12.12 -3.31
N THR A 178 -13.11 -11.08 -2.67
CA THR A 178 -13.62 -9.71 -2.81
C THR A 178 -12.68 -8.88 -3.66
N GLY A 179 -13.19 -8.15 -4.65
CA GLY A 179 -12.44 -7.16 -5.41
C GLY A 179 -12.79 -5.75 -4.98
N ALA A 180 -11.84 -4.81 -5.07
CA ALA A 180 -12.12 -3.38 -4.92
C ALA A 180 -11.17 -2.53 -5.76
N VAL A 181 -11.65 -1.37 -6.20
CA VAL A 181 -10.81 -0.34 -6.80
C VAL A 181 -10.31 0.58 -5.69
N VAL A 182 -9.00 0.62 -5.49
CA VAL A 182 -8.37 1.45 -4.46
C VAL A 182 -7.54 2.54 -5.12
N ALA A 183 -7.90 3.79 -4.82
CA ALA A 183 -7.14 4.97 -5.24
C ALA A 183 -6.36 5.53 -4.04
N THR A 184 -5.05 5.64 -4.18
CA THR A 184 -4.16 6.24 -3.17
C THR A 184 -3.32 7.34 -3.79
N GLU A 185 -2.71 8.19 -2.97
CA GLU A 185 -1.85 9.24 -3.49
C GLU A 185 -0.72 9.66 -2.55
N THR A 186 0.37 10.11 -3.16
CA THR A 186 1.42 10.91 -2.52
C THR A 186 1.26 12.37 -2.94
N ALA A 187 2.06 13.27 -2.36
CA ALA A 187 2.11 14.66 -2.80
C ALA A 187 2.48 14.86 -4.29
N ARG A 188 2.95 13.82 -4.99
CA ARG A 188 3.44 13.89 -6.37
C ARG A 188 2.62 13.10 -7.38
N ARG A 189 1.83 12.12 -6.92
CA ARG A 189 1.22 11.13 -7.81
C ARG A 189 0.06 10.41 -7.14
N THR A 190 -0.97 10.14 -7.94
CA THR A 190 -2.07 9.25 -7.63
C THR A 190 -1.83 7.87 -8.25
N PHE A 191 -2.24 6.84 -7.53
CA PHE A 191 -2.19 5.43 -7.91
C PHE A 191 -3.62 4.90 -7.85
N ARG A 192 -4.00 4.09 -8.83
CA ARG A 192 -5.23 3.30 -8.82
C ARG A 192 -4.84 1.86 -9.03
N ASP A 193 -5.30 1.01 -8.14
CA ASP A 193 -5.04 -0.43 -8.18
C ASP A 193 -6.36 -1.16 -7.96
N TYR A 194 -6.59 -2.23 -8.71
CA TYR A 194 -7.61 -3.20 -8.37
C TYR A 194 -7.00 -4.21 -7.41
N LEU A 195 -7.53 -4.28 -6.20
CA LEU A 195 -7.09 -5.22 -5.16
C LEU A 195 -8.07 -6.38 -5.08
N ILE A 196 -7.53 -7.59 -4.94
CA ILE A 196 -8.32 -8.76 -4.59
C ILE A 196 -8.00 -9.11 -3.15
N PHE A 197 -9.03 -9.41 -2.37
CA PHE A 197 -8.97 -9.76 -0.97
C PHE A 197 -9.51 -11.16 -0.76
N GLU A 198 -8.87 -11.88 0.14
CA GLU A 198 -9.31 -13.16 0.66
C GLU A 198 -9.45 -13.06 2.17
N GLN A 199 -10.46 -13.73 2.74
CA GLN A 199 -10.56 -13.88 4.18
C GLN A 199 -9.78 -15.13 4.61
N ASP A 200 -8.78 -14.94 5.46
CA ASP A 200 -8.04 -16.07 6.03
C ASP A 200 -8.99 -16.92 6.88
N PRO A 201 -9.25 -18.19 6.53
CA PRO A 201 -10.21 -19.02 7.23
C PRO A 201 -9.79 -19.34 8.67
N ALA A 202 -8.50 -19.26 9.00
CA ALA A 202 -8.01 -19.55 10.33
C ALA A 202 -8.24 -18.40 11.32
N SER A 203 -8.11 -17.15 10.85
CA SER A 203 -8.22 -15.95 11.70
C SER A 203 -9.48 -15.11 11.45
N GLY A 204 -10.20 -15.35 10.36
CA GLY A 204 -11.30 -14.51 9.89
C GLY A 204 -10.86 -13.13 9.39
N ARG A 205 -9.56 -12.86 9.27
CA ARG A 205 -9.01 -11.57 8.83
C ARG A 205 -8.99 -11.48 7.32
N TRP A 206 -9.34 -10.31 6.80
CA TRP A 206 -9.16 -9.98 5.39
C TRP A 206 -7.70 -9.68 5.06
N LEU A 207 -7.20 -10.27 3.98
CA LEU A 207 -5.85 -10.12 3.48
C LEU A 207 -5.88 -9.70 2.01
N ILE A 208 -4.93 -8.88 1.60
CA ILE A 208 -4.71 -8.51 0.20
C ILE A 208 -4.00 -9.67 -0.50
N ASP A 209 -4.68 -10.28 -1.47
CA ASP A 209 -4.22 -11.46 -2.20
C ASP A 209 -3.60 -11.10 -3.56
N GLU A 210 -4.16 -10.11 -4.25
CA GLU A 210 -3.62 -9.64 -5.52
C GLU A 210 -3.71 -8.12 -5.63
N SER A 211 -2.84 -7.55 -6.47
CA SER A 211 -2.89 -6.14 -6.83
C SER A 211 -2.57 -5.97 -8.32
N VAL A 212 -3.48 -5.31 -9.02
CA VAL A 212 -3.34 -5.00 -10.45
C VAL A 212 -3.44 -3.49 -10.65
N PRO A 213 -2.37 -2.81 -11.10
CA PRO A 213 -2.44 -1.39 -11.40
C PRO A 213 -3.45 -1.08 -12.51
N LEU A 214 -4.29 -0.09 -12.27
CA LEU A 214 -5.18 0.50 -13.27
C LEU A 214 -4.47 1.70 -13.91
N ALA A 215 -4.60 1.82 -15.23
CA ALA A 215 -3.94 2.87 -16.02
C ALA A 215 -4.53 4.25 -15.77
#